data_AF-A0AAU7CZ71-F1
#
_entry.id   AF-A0AAU7CZ71-F1
#
_cell.length_a   1.000
_cell.length_b   1.000
_cell.length_c   1.000
_cell.angle_alpha   90.00
_cell.angle_beta   90.00
_cell.angle_gamma   90.00
#
_symmetry.space_group_name_H-M   'P 1'
#
loop_
_entity.id
_entity.type
_entity.pdbx_description
1 polymer ?
#
loop_
_entity_poly.entity_id
_entity_poly.type
_entity_poly.pdbx_seq_one_letter_code
_entity_poly.pdbx_strand_id
1 'polypeptide(L)'
;MTKLFLAAALLLFVFTPFARAKSNRSSFGSDITVVEGESADNIACAFCSVHIQGDAQGNVAVLFGSVTVAPTHNISGNVAIFGGDLNLNDEAVVGGNVAIMAGNANLASTATIHGARTVLPGRLWLLLPFTPLFIFIGIIWLIVYLVCRNRYQFPVYPNGRGF
;
A
#
# COMPACT_ATOMS: atom_id res chain seq x y z
N MET A 1 -23.33 -42.89 -36.70
CA MET A 1 -22.03 -42.75 -36.00
C MET A 1 -21.51 -41.31 -35.97
N THR A 2 -21.90 -40.44 -36.92
CA THR A 2 -21.50 -39.02 -37.00
C THR A 2 -21.98 -38.13 -35.84
N LYS A 3 -23.09 -38.48 -35.18
CA LYS A 3 -23.64 -37.70 -34.04
C LYS A 3 -22.82 -37.83 -32.75
N LEU A 4 -22.06 -38.92 -32.57
CA LEU A 4 -21.18 -39.10 -31.40
C LEU A 4 -19.90 -38.25 -31.51
N PHE A 5 -19.40 -38.02 -32.73
CA PHE A 5 -18.21 -37.17 -32.94
C PHE A 5 -18.50 -35.69 -32.64
N LEU A 6 -19.73 -35.20 -32.90
CA LEU A 6 -20.12 -33.84 -32.53
C LEU A 6 -20.22 -33.64 -31.01
N ALA A 7 -20.68 -34.64 -30.26
CA ALA A 7 -20.78 -34.54 -28.79
C ALA A 7 -19.39 -34.52 -28.12
N ALA A 8 -18.42 -35.28 -28.66
CA ALA A 8 -17.05 -35.30 -28.16
C ALA A 8 -16.30 -33.98 -28.45
N ALA A 9 -16.57 -33.34 -29.60
CA ALA A 9 -15.97 -32.04 -29.94
C ALA A 9 -16.51 -30.89 -29.06
N LEU A 10 -17.78 -30.96 -28.64
CA LEU A 10 -18.38 -29.96 -27.76
C LEU A 10 -17.85 -30.02 -26.32
N LEU A 11 -17.49 -31.22 -25.84
CA LEU A 11 -16.92 -31.45 -24.51
C LEU A 11 -15.47 -30.97 -24.38
N LEU A 12 -14.71 -30.93 -25.47
CA LEU A 12 -13.34 -30.41 -25.50
C LEU A 12 -13.27 -28.88 -25.40
N PHE A 13 -14.37 -28.16 -25.66
CA PHE A 13 -14.43 -26.70 -25.56
C PHE A 13 -14.68 -26.17 -24.14
N VAL A 14 -15.06 -27.04 -23.20
CA VAL A 14 -15.35 -26.67 -21.80
C VAL A 14 -14.07 -26.61 -20.95
N PHE A 15 -12.95 -27.12 -21.48
CA PHE A 15 -11.63 -27.13 -20.83
C PHE A 15 -10.65 -26.11 -21.43
N THR A 16 -11.11 -24.92 -21.81
CA THR A 16 -10.21 -23.78 -21.97
C THR A 16 -10.12 -23.00 -20.66
N PRO A 17 -9.22 -23.34 -19.71
CA PRO A 17 -8.71 -22.31 -18.83
C PRO A 17 -7.90 -21.33 -19.70
N PHE A 18 -7.75 -20.08 -19.24
CA PHE A 18 -6.99 -19.00 -19.88
C PHE A 18 -7.75 -18.09 -20.85
N ALA A 19 -8.92 -17.63 -20.43
CA ALA A 19 -9.13 -16.19 -20.49
C ALA A 19 -8.40 -15.54 -19.30
N ARG A 20 -7.07 -15.39 -19.40
CA ARG A 20 -6.30 -14.52 -18.48
C ARG A 20 -6.68 -13.09 -18.83
N ALA A 21 -7.77 -12.61 -18.23
CA ALA A 21 -8.15 -11.22 -18.34
C ALA A 21 -7.06 -10.40 -17.63
N LYS A 22 -6.15 -9.83 -18.43
CA LYS A 22 -5.33 -8.67 -18.07
C LYS A 22 -6.26 -7.65 -17.42
N SER A 23 -6.26 -7.61 -16.10
CA SER A 23 -7.21 -6.82 -15.33
C SER A 23 -6.44 -5.92 -14.38
N ASN A 24 -6.89 -4.68 -14.31
CA ASN A 24 -6.41 -3.74 -13.31
C ASN A 24 -6.89 -4.23 -11.94
N ARG A 25 -5.97 -4.29 -10.97
CA ARG A 25 -6.26 -4.68 -9.59
C ARG A 25 -6.21 -3.43 -8.74
N SER A 26 -7.35 -3.05 -8.17
CA SER A 26 -7.44 -1.95 -7.22
C SER A 26 -8.04 -2.40 -5.92
N SER A 27 -7.41 -2.08 -4.80
CA SER A 27 -7.91 -2.45 -3.46
C SER A 27 -7.68 -1.33 -2.45
N PHE A 28 -8.52 -1.28 -1.43
CA PHE A 28 -8.43 -0.33 -0.33
C PHE A 28 -8.55 -1.11 0.98
N GLY A 29 -7.51 -1.08 1.82
CA GLY A 29 -7.49 -1.77 3.11
C GLY A 29 -7.37 -3.30 3.03
N SER A 30 -7.37 -3.89 1.83
CA SER A 30 -7.23 -5.34 1.62
C SER A 30 -6.01 -5.64 0.77
N ASP A 31 -5.25 -6.64 1.18
CA ASP A 31 -4.01 -7.03 0.52
C ASP A 31 -4.26 -7.61 -0.88
N ILE A 32 -3.33 -7.38 -1.80
CA ILE A 32 -3.38 -7.92 -3.15
C ILE A 32 -2.23 -8.90 -3.32
N THR A 33 -2.57 -10.15 -3.66
CA THR A 33 -1.58 -11.15 -4.05
C THR A 33 -1.79 -11.51 -5.52
N VAL A 34 -0.76 -11.28 -6.34
CA VAL A 34 -0.70 -11.81 -7.71
C VAL A 34 -0.05 -13.18 -7.62
N VAL A 35 -0.80 -14.23 -7.91
CA VAL A 35 -0.32 -15.61 -7.80
C VAL A 35 0.54 -16.00 -9.01
N GLU A 36 1.31 -17.07 -8.86
CA GLU A 36 2.21 -17.55 -9.92
C GLU A 36 1.48 -17.84 -11.23
N GLY A 37 2.12 -17.42 -12.32
CA GLY A 37 1.57 -17.42 -13.66
C GLY A 37 0.53 -16.32 -13.91
N GLU A 38 -0.18 -15.79 -12.90
CA GLU A 38 -1.06 -14.65 -13.13
C GLU A 38 -0.25 -13.42 -13.55
N SER A 39 -0.84 -12.58 -14.40
CA SER A 39 -0.27 -11.29 -14.72
C SER A 39 -1.27 -10.18 -14.55
N ALA A 40 -0.89 -9.18 -13.75
CA ALA A 40 -1.69 -7.98 -13.51
C ALA A 40 -1.22 -6.84 -14.42
N ASP A 41 -2.14 -6.04 -14.96
CA ASP A 41 -1.77 -4.82 -15.70
C ASP A 41 -1.38 -3.74 -14.70
N ASN A 42 -2.35 -2.95 -14.21
CA ASN A 42 -2.07 -1.93 -13.20
C ASN A 42 -2.53 -2.39 -11.82
N ILE A 43 -1.68 -2.17 -10.82
CA ILE A 43 -1.99 -2.45 -9.42
C ILE A 43 -2.03 -1.11 -8.69
N ALA A 44 -3.16 -0.78 -8.08
CA ALA A 44 -3.32 0.42 -7.28
C ALA A 44 -3.91 0.06 -5.92
N CYS A 45 -3.16 0.26 -4.85
CA CYS A 45 -3.58 -0.18 -3.53
C CYS A 45 -3.33 0.90 -2.48
N ALA A 46 -4.29 1.12 -1.58
CA ALA A 46 -4.12 2.03 -0.44
C ALA A 46 -4.38 1.31 0.88
N PHE A 47 -3.54 1.54 1.88
CA PHE A 47 -3.59 0.92 3.21
C PHE A 47 -3.52 -0.62 3.18
N CYS A 48 -2.62 -1.17 2.37
CA CYS A 48 -2.56 -2.60 2.06
C CYS A 48 -1.15 -3.00 1.62
N SER A 49 -0.87 -4.29 1.68
CA SER A 49 0.36 -4.87 1.15
C SER A 49 0.10 -5.57 -0.20
N VAL A 50 1.07 -5.44 -1.10
CA VAL A 50 1.03 -6.06 -2.42
C VAL A 50 2.13 -7.11 -2.50
N HIS A 51 1.74 -8.36 -2.74
CA HIS A 51 2.64 -9.48 -2.96
C HIS A 51 2.57 -9.94 -4.41
N ILE A 52 3.67 -9.78 -5.15
CA ILE A 52 3.75 -10.16 -6.56
C ILE A 52 4.54 -11.47 -6.64
N GLN A 53 3.83 -12.58 -6.86
CA GLN A 53 4.38 -13.91 -7.15
C GLN A 53 4.19 -14.32 -8.62
N GLY A 54 3.72 -13.39 -9.45
CA GLY A 54 3.59 -13.53 -10.90
C GLY A 54 4.20 -12.30 -11.58
N ASP A 55 3.74 -11.93 -12.78
CA ASP A 55 4.31 -10.79 -13.51
C ASP A 55 3.37 -9.57 -13.51
N ALA A 56 3.90 -8.36 -13.32
CA ALA A 56 3.12 -7.14 -13.47
C ALA A 56 3.49 -6.44 -14.79
N GLN A 57 2.55 -6.33 -15.73
CA GLN A 57 2.82 -5.70 -17.03
C GLN A 57 2.73 -4.17 -17.00
N GLY A 58 1.94 -3.62 -16.09
CA GLY A 58 1.73 -2.18 -15.97
C GLY A 58 2.34 -1.59 -14.71
N ASN A 59 1.73 -0.52 -14.22
CA ASN A 59 2.27 0.26 -13.11
C ASN A 59 1.76 -0.26 -11.76
N VAL A 60 2.60 -0.17 -10.74
CA VAL A 60 2.28 -0.54 -9.36
C VAL A 60 2.32 0.73 -8.51
N ALA A 61 1.18 1.11 -7.94
CA ALA A 61 1.04 2.26 -7.05
C ALA A 61 0.52 1.80 -5.68
N VAL A 62 1.30 2.03 -4.62
CA VAL A 62 0.91 1.66 -3.25
C VAL A 62 0.99 2.86 -2.32
N LEU A 63 -0.11 3.15 -1.63
CA LEU A 63 -0.20 4.18 -0.60
C LEU A 63 -0.29 3.52 0.77
N PHE A 64 0.58 3.91 1.70
CA PHE A 64 0.66 3.40 3.07
C PHE A 64 0.66 1.88 3.15
N GLY A 65 1.69 1.26 2.57
CA GLY A 65 1.75 -0.18 2.38
C GLY A 65 3.11 -0.65 1.90
N SER A 66 3.30 -1.97 1.86
CA SER A 66 4.54 -2.57 1.38
C SER A 66 4.33 -3.29 0.05
N VAL A 67 5.34 -3.28 -0.81
CA VAL A 67 5.36 -4.06 -2.06
C VAL A 67 6.47 -5.08 -1.94
N THR A 68 6.13 -6.36 -2.10
CA THR A 68 7.12 -7.45 -2.14
C THR A 68 7.01 -8.17 -3.48
N VAL A 69 8.11 -8.21 -4.22
CA VAL A 69 8.23 -8.94 -5.48
C VAL A 69 9.00 -10.22 -5.22
N ALA A 70 8.40 -11.36 -5.52
CA ALA A 70 9.02 -12.68 -5.39
C ALA A 70 10.22 -12.83 -6.35
N PRO A 71 11.10 -13.82 -6.12
CA PRO A 71 12.26 -14.05 -6.98
C PRO A 71 11.85 -14.30 -8.43
N THR A 72 12.72 -13.98 -9.39
CA THR A 72 12.56 -14.22 -10.85
C THR A 72 11.36 -13.55 -11.54
N HIS A 73 10.56 -12.77 -10.81
CA HIS A 73 9.37 -12.10 -11.32
C HIS A 73 9.59 -10.63 -11.66
N ASN A 74 8.85 -10.16 -12.67
CA ASN A 74 9.14 -8.89 -13.31
C ASN A 74 7.96 -7.91 -13.24
N ILE A 75 8.30 -6.63 -13.09
CA ILE A 75 7.38 -5.50 -13.23
C ILE A 75 7.81 -4.72 -14.47
N SER A 76 7.04 -4.76 -15.56
CA SER A 76 7.37 -4.04 -16.80
C SER A 76 7.17 -2.53 -16.67
N GLY A 77 6.24 -2.07 -15.84
CA GLY A 77 5.93 -0.64 -15.67
C GLY A 77 6.69 0.05 -14.54
N ASN A 78 6.15 1.19 -14.10
CA ASN A 78 6.71 1.98 -13.01
C ASN A 78 6.18 1.53 -11.65
N VAL A 79 6.99 1.71 -10.60
CA VAL A 79 6.62 1.44 -9.21
C VAL A 79 6.60 2.76 -8.44
N ALA A 80 5.46 3.10 -7.84
CA ALA A 80 5.30 4.26 -6.99
C ALA A 80 4.81 3.82 -5.61
N ILE A 81 5.57 4.11 -4.56
CA ILE A 81 5.19 3.79 -3.18
C ILE A 81 5.24 5.05 -2.34
N PHE A 82 4.20 5.26 -1.53
CA PHE A 82 4.11 6.38 -0.62
C PHE A 82 3.84 5.88 0.80
N GLY A 83 4.74 6.15 1.75
CA GLY A 83 4.56 5.80 3.15
C GLY A 83 4.75 4.31 3.47
N GLY A 84 5.60 3.61 2.72
CA GLY A 84 5.99 2.22 3.01
C GLY A 84 7.12 1.73 2.11
N ASP A 85 7.39 0.43 2.15
CA ASP A 85 8.66 -0.14 1.67
C ASP A 85 8.51 -0.99 0.40
N LEU A 86 9.54 -0.99 -0.44
CA LEU A 86 9.70 -1.88 -1.58
C LEU A 86 10.73 -2.96 -1.26
N ASN A 87 10.36 -4.23 -1.42
CA ASN A 87 11.24 -5.38 -1.31
C ASN A 87 11.29 -6.12 -2.65
N LEU A 88 12.44 -6.04 -3.33
CA LEU A 88 12.73 -6.87 -4.52
C LEU A 88 13.61 -8.03 -4.09
N ASN A 89 13.12 -9.26 -4.31
CA ASN A 89 13.91 -10.46 -4.09
C ASN A 89 14.88 -10.72 -5.25
N ASP A 90 15.64 -11.81 -5.16
CA ASP A 90 16.67 -12.17 -6.13
C ASP A 90 16.11 -12.30 -7.55
N GLU A 91 16.85 -11.77 -8.52
CA GLU A 91 16.51 -11.78 -9.95
C GLU A 91 15.21 -11.03 -10.31
N ALA A 92 14.59 -10.33 -9.36
CA ALA A 92 13.42 -9.50 -9.64
C ALA A 92 13.83 -8.27 -10.47
N VAL A 93 13.06 -7.98 -11.52
CA VAL A 93 13.35 -6.89 -12.45
C VAL A 93 12.21 -5.87 -12.49
N VAL A 94 12.55 -4.59 -12.35
CA VAL A 94 11.64 -3.48 -12.66
C VAL A 94 12.10 -2.81 -13.96
N GLY A 95 11.26 -2.86 -14.99
CA GLY A 95 11.50 -2.26 -16.29
C GLY A 95 11.37 -0.74 -16.31
N GLY A 96 10.51 -0.17 -15.45
CA GLY A 96 10.26 1.25 -15.36
C GLY A 96 11.02 1.97 -14.23
N ASN A 97 10.52 3.15 -13.89
CA ASN A 97 11.04 3.97 -12.81
C ASN A 97 10.50 3.50 -11.45
N VAL A 98 11.29 3.67 -10.41
CA VAL A 98 10.92 3.39 -9.02
C VAL A 98 10.95 4.71 -8.25
N ALA A 99 9.80 5.12 -7.73
CA ALA A 99 9.63 6.28 -6.87
C ALA A 99 9.09 5.83 -5.51
N ILE A 100 9.88 6.02 -4.46
CA ILE A 100 9.47 5.70 -3.08
C ILE A 100 9.56 6.97 -2.26
N MET A 101 8.45 7.36 -1.67
CA MET A 101 8.36 8.48 -0.75
C MET A 101 8.03 7.97 0.64
N ALA A 102 8.71 8.48 1.67
CA ALA A 102 8.44 8.17 3.06
C ALA A 102 8.56 6.66 3.41
N GLY A 103 9.55 5.99 2.82
CA GLY A 103 9.87 4.58 3.07
C GLY A 103 11.20 4.18 2.43
N ASN A 104 11.46 2.88 2.33
CA ASN A 104 12.75 2.35 1.87
C ASN A 104 12.61 1.41 0.66
N ALA A 105 13.70 1.23 -0.09
CA ALA A 105 13.82 0.21 -1.12
C ALA A 105 14.93 -0.78 -0.73
N ASN A 106 14.53 -2.02 -0.44
CA ASN A 106 15.39 -3.15 -0.20
C ASN A 106 15.47 -3.97 -1.49
N LEU A 107 16.64 -3.98 -2.11
CA LEU A 107 16.91 -4.78 -3.31
C LEU A 107 17.87 -5.90 -2.94
N ALA A 108 17.52 -7.12 -3.34
CA ALA A 108 18.45 -8.23 -3.29
C ALA A 108 19.63 -8.01 -4.26
N SER A 109 20.70 -8.78 -4.08
CA SER A 109 21.98 -8.57 -4.78
C SER A 109 21.88 -8.68 -6.31
N THR A 110 20.93 -9.47 -6.81
CA THR A 110 20.68 -9.71 -8.25
C THR A 110 19.46 -8.97 -8.78
N ALA A 111 18.76 -8.19 -7.95
CA ALA A 111 17.60 -7.41 -8.37
C ALA A 111 18.03 -6.20 -9.22
N THR A 112 17.29 -5.91 -10.28
CA THR A 112 17.64 -4.81 -11.21
C THR A 112 16.47 -3.86 -11.44
N ILE A 113 16.78 -2.56 -11.51
CA ILE A 113 15.85 -1.50 -11.91
C ILE A 113 16.42 -0.86 -13.17
N HIS A 114 15.69 -0.93 -14.27
CA HIS A 114 16.12 -0.39 -15.56
C HIS A 114 15.90 1.12 -15.67
N GLY A 115 14.87 1.64 -14.99
CA GLY A 115 14.57 3.08 -14.97
C GLY A 115 15.27 3.85 -13.85
N ALA A 116 14.80 5.08 -13.62
CA ALA A 116 15.29 5.93 -12.54
C ALA A 116 14.82 5.44 -11.17
N ARG A 117 15.71 5.45 -10.18
CA ARG A 117 15.40 5.15 -8.77
C ARG A 117 15.44 6.42 -7.95
N THR A 118 14.28 6.82 -7.43
CA THR A 118 14.11 7.97 -6.54
C THR A 118 13.55 7.47 -5.21
N VAL A 119 14.36 7.54 -4.15
CA VAL A 119 13.94 7.11 -2.80
C VAL A 119 14.11 8.30 -1.87
N LEU A 120 13.00 8.78 -1.33
CA LEU A 120 12.95 9.82 -0.31
C LEU A 120 12.67 9.13 1.03
N PRO A 121 13.70 8.78 1.81
CA PRO A 121 13.51 8.16 3.11
C PRO A 121 12.93 9.15 4.11
N GLY A 122 12.29 8.62 5.15
CA GLY A 122 11.81 9.40 6.29
C GLY A 122 10.29 9.64 6.28
N ARG A 123 9.59 8.93 7.15
CA ARG A 123 8.15 9.06 7.34
C ARG A 123 7.75 10.36 8.04
N LEU A 124 8.68 10.99 8.75
CA LEU A 124 8.43 12.19 9.54
C LEU A 124 8.05 13.40 8.68
N TRP A 125 8.56 13.48 7.44
CA TRP A 125 8.25 14.59 6.53
C TRP A 125 6.80 14.56 6.03
N LEU A 126 6.10 13.41 6.15
CA LEU A 126 4.66 13.35 5.90
C LEU A 126 3.85 14.15 6.92
N LEU A 127 4.37 14.36 8.13
CA LEU A 127 3.69 15.10 9.20
C LEU A 127 3.93 16.61 9.12
N LEU A 128 4.94 17.04 8.36
CA LEU A 128 5.29 18.44 8.14
C LEU A 128 4.10 19.29 7.63
N PRO A 129 3.31 18.88 6.62
CA PRO A 129 2.11 19.62 6.22
C PRO A 129 1.00 19.63 7.26
N PHE A 130 0.92 18.63 8.15
CA PHE A 130 -0.07 18.56 9.24
C PHE A 130 0.37 19.29 10.50
N THR A 131 1.63 19.70 10.58
CA THR A 131 2.21 20.43 11.72
C THR A 131 1.41 21.68 12.11
N PRO A 132 0.97 22.57 11.19
CA PRO A 132 0.11 23.70 11.57
C PRO A 132 -1.20 23.24 12.23
N LEU A 133 -1.82 22.15 11.76
CA LEU A 133 -3.06 21.65 12.33
C LEU A 133 -2.87 21.12 13.77
N PHE A 134 -1.78 20.40 14.02
CA PHE A 134 -1.41 19.98 15.38
C PHE A 134 -1.12 21.16 16.31
N ILE A 135 -0.48 22.22 15.80
CA ILE A 135 -0.25 23.46 16.55
C ILE A 135 -1.59 24.10 16.93
N PHE A 136 -2.54 24.21 15.99
CA PHE A 136 -3.87 24.75 16.28
C PHE A 136 -4.61 23.91 17.33
N ILE A 137 -4.62 22.58 17.20
CA ILE A 137 -5.22 21.68 18.20
C ILE A 137 -4.56 21.87 19.57
N GLY A 138 -3.23 21.97 19.61
CA GLY A 138 -2.47 22.21 20.83
C GLY A 138 -2.78 23.56 21.48
N ILE A 139 -2.91 24.62 20.69
CA ILE A 139 -3.30 25.96 21.16
C ILE A 139 -4.72 25.94 21.73
N ILE A 140 -5.67 25.36 21.00
CA ILE A 140 -7.07 25.25 21.47
C ILE A 140 -7.12 24.44 22.77
N TRP A 141 -6.44 23.29 22.81
CA TRP A 141 -6.36 22.46 24.02
C TRP A 141 -5.71 23.21 25.18
N LEU A 142 -4.64 23.96 24.96
CA LEU A 142 -3.96 24.78 25.97
C LEU A 142 -4.88 25.88 26.51
N ILE A 143 -5.61 26.57 25.64
CA ILE A 143 -6.59 27.59 26.04
C ILE A 143 -7.68 26.97 26.91
N VAL A 144 -8.27 25.86 26.46
CA VAL A 144 -9.30 25.13 27.23
C VAL A 144 -8.72 24.66 28.57
N TYR A 145 -7.52 24.09 28.57
CA TYR A 145 -6.84 23.63 29.77
C TYR A 145 -6.64 24.77 30.77
N LEU A 146 -6.15 25.94 30.32
CA LEU A 146 -5.96 27.10 31.19
C LEU A 146 -7.28 27.64 31.73
N VAL A 147 -8.32 27.73 30.89
CA VAL A 147 -9.65 28.20 31.30
C VAL A 147 -10.30 27.23 32.29
N CYS A 148 -10.32 25.93 31.98
CA CYS A 148 -10.90 24.91 32.86
C CYS A 148 -10.08 24.76 34.15
N ARG A 149 -8.75 24.75 34.09
CA ARG A 149 -7.89 24.73 35.29
C ARG A 149 -8.16 25.92 36.20
N ASN A 150 -8.41 27.10 35.64
CA ASN A 150 -8.75 28.29 36.40
C ASN A 150 -10.17 28.26 36.99
N ARG A 151 -11.06 27.39 36.48
CA ARG A 151 -12.44 27.24 36.98
C ARG A 151 -12.56 26.21 38.12
N TYR A 152 -11.53 25.43 38.40
CA TYR A 152 -11.47 24.50 39.54
C TYR A 152 -10.80 25.11 40.79
N GLN A 153 -11.18 26.34 41.13
CA GLN A 153 -10.83 26.95 42.41
C GLN A 153 -12.11 27.01 43.28
N PHE A 154 -12.16 26.05 44.21
CA PHE A 154 -12.97 25.95 45.45
C PHE A 154 -14.42 25.41 45.38
N PRO A 155 -14.69 24.19 45.90
CA PRO A 155 -15.90 24.00 46.69
C PRO A 155 -15.77 24.85 47.96
N VAL A 156 -16.67 25.82 48.13
CA VAL A 156 -16.86 26.49 49.41
C VAL A 156 -17.40 25.45 50.39
N TYR A 157 -16.52 24.88 51.22
CA TYR A 157 -16.95 24.20 52.45
C TYR A 157 -16.95 25.25 53.56
N PRO A 158 -18.12 25.70 54.06
CA PRO A 158 -18.16 26.26 55.39
C PRO A 158 -17.93 25.11 56.38
N ASN A 159 -16.76 25.18 57.02
CA ASN A 159 -16.40 24.41 58.20
C ASN A 159 -17.54 24.39 59.23
N GLY A 160 -17.69 23.25 59.86
CA GLY A 160 -18.65 23.06 60.93
C GLY A 160 -18.39 23.90 62.19
N ARG A 161 -19.46 23.92 62.98
CA ARG A 161 -19.59 24.15 64.44
C ARG A 161 -19.32 25.56 64.98
N GLY A 162 -20.38 26.13 65.54
CA GLY A 162 -20.33 27.20 66.53
C GLY A 162 -21.69 27.36 67.23
N PHE A 163 -21.81 26.65 68.36
CA PHE A 163 -22.80 26.74 69.46
C PHE A 163 -24.27 26.40 69.21
#